data_AF-E0XWW9-F1
#
_entry.id   AF-E0XWW9-F1
#
_cell.length_a   1.000
_cell.length_b   1.000
_cell.length_c   1.000
_cell.angle_alpha   90.00
_cell.angle_beta   90.00
_cell.angle_gamma   90.00
#
_symmetry.space_group_name_H-M   'P 1'
#
loop_
_entity.id
_entity.type
_entity.pdbx_description
1 polymer ?
#
loop_
_entity_poly.entity_id
_entity_poly.type
_entity_poly.pdbx_seq_one_letter_code
_entity_poly.pdbx_strand_id
1 'polypeptide(L)'
;MENRLISTVDSLKCRNLQTQILRRFPFLILLASTLSIVACTDPDTPTPIVVPPMAGTEMGAGTNMVAACVSDSSCGPGTICNVGSGMCVPGQCSVSTPCPANQTCNMTNFTCMAAANPSCTSDANCANGFCVAGMCRDVECVRDDNCAAGTRCDNMRCVADTSCIDNDGDGFGTNCGMGPDCDDRNANVNPGAPENGATNCDDGVDNNCDGVDSICGSELDLDNDGYSDKDGDCDDMNPNVNPGRMEVYYNDIDDDCNQQTNDDDQDGDGFAAQTSMGPDCDDSNPNINPRAEDIPGNGIDEDCDGSDRVITSEDRDGDGVSEVDGDCDDDNAQVSPNNQEIPYNSLDDDCDSMTRDNDLDRDGFNSPLDCDDDNAMI
;
A
#
# COMPACT_ATOMS: atom_id res chain seq x y z
N MET A 1 23.71 9.78 -41.25
CA MET A 1 24.29 8.47 -40.88
C MET A 1 25.00 8.66 -39.56
N GLU A 2 24.36 8.31 -38.45
CA GLU A 2 25.10 7.93 -37.25
C GLU A 2 24.23 7.02 -36.39
N ASN A 3 24.90 6.03 -35.82
CA ASN A 3 24.40 4.72 -35.44
C ASN A 3 24.22 4.64 -33.92
N ARG A 4 23.12 3.99 -33.52
CA ARG A 4 22.89 3.09 -32.36
C ARG A 4 23.79 3.15 -31.10
N LEU A 5 23.11 3.33 -29.96
CA LEU A 5 23.00 2.49 -28.74
C LEU A 5 24.26 1.85 -28.11
N ILE A 6 24.44 2.03 -26.79
CA ILE A 6 24.26 0.99 -25.73
C ILE A 6 24.58 1.56 -24.32
N SER A 7 23.75 1.13 -23.37
CA SER A 7 23.73 1.28 -21.91
C SER A 7 25.00 0.86 -21.16
N THR A 8 25.27 1.47 -20.00
CA THR A 8 25.62 0.75 -18.75
C THR A 8 25.54 1.66 -17.52
N VAL A 9 24.82 1.18 -16.51
CA VAL A 9 24.74 1.63 -15.12
C VAL A 9 26.08 1.49 -14.40
N ASP A 10 26.48 2.48 -13.58
CA ASP A 10 27.13 2.19 -12.30
C ASP A 10 27.22 3.38 -11.32
N SER A 11 26.63 3.18 -10.14
CA SER A 11 27.10 3.59 -8.80
C SER A 11 27.25 5.08 -8.44
N LEU A 12 26.21 5.60 -7.77
CA LEU A 12 26.27 6.78 -6.89
C LEU A 12 27.29 6.57 -5.76
N LYS A 13 28.25 7.50 -5.64
CA LYS A 13 29.00 7.74 -4.39
C LYS A 13 28.75 9.17 -3.93
N CYS A 14 28.10 9.26 -2.77
CA CYS A 14 27.92 10.49 -1.99
C CYS A 14 29.24 11.27 -1.86
N ARG A 15 29.27 12.52 -2.32
CA ARG A 15 30.23 13.53 -1.86
C ARG A 15 29.49 14.79 -1.41
N ASN A 16 29.70 15.09 -0.14
CA ASN A 16 29.34 16.33 0.55
C ASN A 16 29.75 17.58 -0.25
N LEU A 17 28.78 18.47 -0.48
CA LEU A 17 28.98 19.85 -0.91
C LEU A 17 28.29 20.80 0.09
N GLN A 18 29.00 21.18 1.15
CA GLN A 18 28.90 22.53 1.71
C GLN A 18 30.16 23.24 1.17
N THR A 19 30.16 24.44 0.61
CA THR A 19 29.52 25.67 1.09
C THR A 19 29.70 26.72 -0.01
N GLN A 20 28.66 27.48 -0.36
CA GLN A 20 28.83 28.87 -0.81
C GLN A 20 28.52 29.78 0.37
N ILE A 21 29.28 30.88 0.52
CA ILE A 21 28.78 32.26 0.79
C ILE A 21 29.97 33.16 1.24
N LEU A 22 30.33 34.05 0.31
CA LEU A 22 30.55 35.49 0.44
C LEU A 22 31.58 36.12 1.42
N ARG A 23 32.31 37.08 0.81
CA ARG A 23 32.72 38.43 1.27
C ARG A 23 34.19 38.67 1.66
N ARG A 24 34.84 39.33 0.68
CA ARG A 24 35.99 40.24 0.70
C ARG A 24 36.22 41.00 2.02
N PHE A 25 37.47 40.99 2.53
CA PHE A 25 38.22 42.14 3.06
C PHE A 25 39.71 41.73 3.23
N PRO A 26 40.69 42.54 2.78
CA PRO A 26 42.11 42.31 3.11
C PRO A 26 42.54 43.26 4.24
N PHE A 27 43.40 42.82 5.17
CA PHE A 27 44.57 43.57 5.70
C PHE A 27 45.27 42.76 6.82
N LEU A 28 46.49 42.29 6.50
CA LEU A 28 47.74 42.46 7.26
C LEU A 28 47.96 41.81 8.67
N ILE A 29 49.15 41.20 8.77
CA ILE A 29 50.05 41.01 9.93
C ILE A 29 50.15 39.59 10.55
N LEU A 30 51.20 38.89 10.10
CA LEU A 30 52.22 38.11 10.84
C LEU A 30 51.94 37.69 12.31
N LEU A 31 51.99 36.38 12.59
CA LEU A 31 53.12 35.70 13.25
C LEU A 31 52.82 34.20 13.49
N ALA A 32 53.84 33.39 13.24
CA ALA A 32 53.89 31.96 13.46
C ALA A 32 54.07 31.59 14.94
N SER A 33 53.60 30.40 15.35
CA SER A 33 54.44 29.27 15.85
C SER A 33 53.63 28.29 16.69
N THR A 34 53.57 27.04 16.20
CA THR A 34 53.60 25.73 16.89
C THR A 34 53.25 25.62 18.39
N LEU A 35 52.39 24.68 18.81
CA LEU A 35 52.75 23.30 19.21
C LEU A 35 51.59 22.60 19.99
N SER A 36 51.14 21.48 19.43
CA SER A 36 50.64 20.21 20.01
C SER A 36 50.14 20.01 21.46
N ILE A 37 48.96 19.36 21.52
CA ILE A 37 48.57 18.13 22.27
C ILE A 37 48.03 18.23 23.72
N VAL A 38 46.71 17.93 23.81
CA VAL A 38 45.96 16.99 24.69
C VAL A 38 46.29 16.94 26.18
N ALA A 39 45.27 17.21 27.03
CA ALA A 39 44.68 16.23 27.95
C ALA A 39 43.47 16.81 28.70
N CYS A 40 42.43 15.98 28.84
CA CYS A 40 41.26 16.19 29.68
C CYS A 40 41.62 16.14 31.17
N THR A 41 40.91 16.91 32.01
CA THR A 41 40.13 16.44 33.17
C THR A 41 39.54 17.64 33.90
N ASP A 42 38.25 17.58 34.19
CA ASP A 42 37.53 18.48 35.10
C ASP A 42 37.15 17.67 36.34
N PRO A 43 37.35 18.18 37.56
CA PRO A 43 36.42 17.85 38.63
C PRO A 43 36.06 19.04 39.55
N ASP A 44 34.75 19.08 39.80
CA ASP A 44 34.08 19.31 41.08
C ASP A 44 34.14 20.67 41.78
N THR A 45 32.94 21.24 41.91
CA THR A 45 32.59 22.27 42.91
C THR A 45 32.00 21.59 44.16
N PRO A 46 32.32 22.06 45.37
CA PRO A 46 31.71 21.55 46.60
C PRO A 46 30.68 22.53 47.17
N THR A 47 29.57 22.04 47.73
CA THR A 47 29.01 22.62 48.97
C THR A 47 28.26 21.57 49.80
N PRO A 48 28.19 21.73 51.14
CA PRO A 48 27.98 20.63 52.08
C PRO A 48 26.61 20.63 52.80
N ILE A 49 26.28 19.47 53.37
CA ILE A 49 25.16 19.19 54.28
C ILE A 49 25.68 19.06 55.72
N VAL A 50 24.96 19.63 56.70
CA VAL A 50 24.98 19.29 58.15
C VAL A 50 23.53 19.49 58.63
N VAL A 51 22.83 18.65 59.42
CA VAL A 51 23.01 17.95 60.72
C VAL A 51 21.85 16.90 60.83
N PRO A 52 21.67 16.00 61.84
CA PRO A 52 22.30 15.81 63.17
C PRO A 52 22.61 14.35 63.59
N PRO A 53 23.03 14.09 64.84
CA PRO A 53 22.65 12.84 65.52
C PRO A 53 22.20 13.03 66.98
N MET A 54 21.30 12.15 67.44
CA MET A 54 21.12 11.84 68.86
C MET A 54 20.94 10.33 69.02
N ALA A 55 21.57 9.79 70.07
CA ALA A 55 21.83 8.38 70.31
C ALA A 55 20.94 7.78 71.41
N GLY A 56 20.92 6.44 71.46
CA GLY A 56 20.65 5.62 72.65
C GLY A 56 19.34 4.80 72.60
N THR A 57 19.19 3.59 73.15
CA THR A 57 20.06 2.66 73.90
C THR A 57 19.31 1.31 74.06
N GLU A 58 20.06 0.20 74.03
CA GLU A 58 19.89 -1.10 74.74
C GLU A 58 18.77 -2.14 74.48
N MET A 59 19.23 -3.40 74.61
CA MET A 59 18.57 -4.68 74.39
C MET A 59 17.95 -5.26 75.67
N GLY A 60 16.88 -6.05 75.55
CA GLY A 60 16.37 -6.95 76.59
C GLY A 60 15.86 -8.26 76.00
N ALA A 61 16.39 -9.38 76.50
CA ALA A 61 16.18 -10.75 76.02
C ALA A 61 14.83 -11.36 76.45
N GLY A 62 14.29 -12.32 75.67
CA GLY A 62 13.19 -13.17 76.13
C GLY A 62 12.56 -14.12 75.11
N THR A 63 13.02 -15.37 75.11
CA THR A 63 12.31 -16.63 74.77
C THR A 63 11.91 -16.95 73.31
N ASN A 64 12.29 -18.18 72.94
CA ASN A 64 12.01 -18.91 71.71
C ASN A 64 10.50 -19.13 71.51
N MET A 65 9.90 -18.35 70.60
CA MET A 65 8.63 -18.64 69.93
C MET A 65 8.93 -18.54 68.44
N VAL A 66 8.54 -19.54 67.66
CA VAL A 66 8.65 -19.50 66.20
C VAL A 66 7.87 -18.26 65.74
N ALA A 67 8.58 -17.21 65.29
CA ALA A 67 7.96 -15.93 64.95
C ALA A 67 7.13 -16.12 63.68
N ALA A 68 5.84 -16.39 63.85
CA ALA A 68 4.86 -16.30 62.79
C ALA A 68 4.69 -14.82 62.43
N CYS A 69 5.24 -14.38 61.30
CA CYS A 69 5.02 -13.04 60.80
C CYS A 69 3.60 -12.92 60.22
N VAL A 70 2.95 -11.77 60.42
CA VAL A 70 1.63 -11.47 59.84
C VAL A 70 1.69 -10.35 58.80
N SER A 71 2.81 -9.61 58.76
CA SER A 71 3.10 -8.52 57.82
C SER A 71 4.61 -8.27 57.79
N ASP A 72 5.09 -7.59 56.75
CA ASP A 72 6.53 -7.30 56.57
C ASP A 72 7.12 -6.46 57.70
N SER A 73 6.30 -5.62 58.35
CA SER A 73 6.69 -4.86 59.54
C SER A 73 7.06 -5.72 60.76
N SER A 74 6.69 -7.00 60.74
CA SER A 74 7.07 -7.99 61.76
C SER A 74 8.47 -8.58 61.51
N CYS A 75 9.08 -8.28 60.36
CA CYS A 75 10.34 -8.85 59.91
C CYS A 75 11.48 -7.84 60.03
N GLY A 76 12.70 -8.36 60.24
CA GLY A 76 13.89 -7.54 60.34
C GLY A 76 14.31 -6.94 58.99
N PRO A 77 15.21 -5.94 58.99
CA PRO A 77 15.68 -5.30 57.76
C PRO A 77 16.19 -6.32 56.73
N GLY A 78 15.75 -6.20 55.47
CA GLY A 78 16.13 -7.11 54.38
C GLY A 78 15.35 -8.43 54.33
N THR A 79 14.28 -8.58 55.12
CA THR A 79 13.39 -9.74 55.10
C THR A 79 11.93 -9.33 54.97
N ILE A 80 11.12 -10.15 54.31
CA ILE A 80 9.68 -9.94 54.10
C ILE A 80 8.89 -11.11 54.68
N CYS A 81 7.62 -10.87 55.00
CA CYS A 81 6.76 -11.88 55.54
C CYS A 81 6.13 -12.73 54.43
N ASN A 82 6.50 -14.01 54.35
CA ASN A 82 5.78 -14.94 53.51
C ASN A 82 4.49 -15.36 54.22
N VAL A 83 3.38 -14.71 53.86
CA VAL A 83 2.04 -14.96 54.45
C VAL A 83 1.55 -16.40 54.28
N GLY A 84 2.07 -17.16 53.32
CA GLY A 84 1.73 -18.56 53.10
C GLY A 84 2.42 -19.52 54.08
N SER A 85 3.64 -19.21 54.51
CA SER A 85 4.40 -20.01 55.49
C SER A 85 4.45 -19.38 56.89
N GLY A 86 4.04 -18.12 57.03
CA GLY A 86 4.14 -17.34 58.25
C GLY A 86 5.59 -17.04 58.66
N MET A 87 6.59 -17.20 57.79
CA MET A 87 8.00 -17.00 58.15
C MET A 87 8.60 -15.78 57.46
N CYS A 88 9.47 -15.06 58.17
CA CYS A 88 10.30 -14.01 57.57
C CYS A 88 11.37 -14.66 56.68
N VAL A 89 11.34 -14.36 55.39
CA VAL A 89 12.30 -14.85 54.39
C VAL A 89 13.04 -13.66 53.76
N PRO A 90 14.29 -13.83 53.28
CA PRO A 90 14.94 -12.80 52.48
C PRO A 90 14.11 -12.48 51.23
N GLY A 91 13.90 -11.20 50.95
CA GLY A 91 13.09 -10.76 49.80
C GLY A 91 13.11 -9.24 49.64
N GLN A 92 12.87 -8.78 48.42
CA GLN A 92 12.84 -7.35 48.06
C GLN A 92 11.42 -6.81 47.91
N CYS A 93 10.43 -7.68 47.76
CA CYS A 93 9.03 -7.31 47.57
C CYS A 93 8.07 -8.38 48.10
N SER A 94 6.83 -7.97 48.34
CA SER A 94 5.74 -8.83 48.76
C SER A 94 4.40 -8.22 48.32
N VAL A 95 3.28 -8.85 48.69
CA VAL A 95 1.94 -8.25 48.53
C VAL A 95 1.76 -6.92 49.29
N SER A 96 2.56 -6.68 50.32
CA SER A 96 2.51 -5.48 51.17
C SER A 96 3.67 -4.50 50.93
N THR A 97 4.73 -4.96 50.25
CA THR A 97 5.91 -4.15 49.90
C THR A 97 6.07 -4.15 48.37
N PRO A 98 5.58 -3.11 47.67
CA PRO A 98 5.67 -3.03 46.21
C PRO A 98 7.11 -2.80 45.76
N CYS A 99 7.41 -3.26 44.53
CA CYS A 99 8.68 -2.95 43.89
C CYS A 99 8.79 -1.47 43.50
N PRO A 100 10.01 -0.96 43.27
CA PRO A 100 10.23 0.34 42.62
C PRO A 100 9.52 0.45 41.26
N ALA A 101 9.37 1.68 40.76
CA ALA A 101 8.70 1.95 39.49
C ALA A 101 9.25 1.07 38.34
N ASN A 102 8.35 0.59 37.47
CA ASN A 102 8.62 -0.29 36.32
C ASN A 102 9.14 -1.70 36.65
N GLN A 103 8.93 -2.17 37.88
CA GLN A 103 9.21 -3.54 38.29
C GLN A 103 7.95 -4.23 38.84
N THR A 104 7.87 -5.55 38.64
CA THR A 104 6.83 -6.42 39.20
C THR A 104 7.47 -7.40 40.19
N CYS A 105 6.72 -7.74 41.25
CA CYS A 105 7.22 -8.67 42.25
C CYS A 105 7.04 -10.11 41.76
N ASN A 106 8.14 -10.85 41.62
CA ASN A 106 8.08 -12.28 41.41
C ASN A 106 7.69 -12.96 42.73
N MET A 107 6.43 -13.35 42.85
CA MET A 107 5.88 -13.95 44.07
C MET A 107 6.43 -15.35 44.39
N THR A 108 7.24 -15.94 43.52
CA THR A 108 7.89 -17.24 43.74
C THR A 108 9.20 -17.11 44.51
N ASN A 109 9.99 -16.07 44.22
CA ASN A 109 11.30 -15.84 44.83
C ASN A 109 11.40 -14.49 45.56
N PHE A 110 10.31 -13.71 45.60
CA PHE A 110 10.19 -12.41 46.27
C PHE A 110 11.22 -11.38 45.79
N THR A 111 11.64 -11.47 44.53
CA THR A 111 12.55 -10.51 43.88
C THR A 111 11.79 -9.58 42.95
N CYS A 112 12.24 -8.33 42.85
CA CYS A 112 11.72 -7.41 41.86
C CYS A 112 12.35 -7.69 40.50
N MET A 113 11.51 -7.93 39.50
CA MET A 113 11.92 -8.11 38.11
C MET A 113 11.28 -7.02 37.25
N ALA A 114 11.91 -6.68 36.11
CA ALA A 114 11.34 -5.70 35.19
C ALA A 114 9.91 -6.10 34.80
N ALA A 115 8.98 -5.14 34.85
CA ALA A 115 7.60 -5.38 34.45
C ALA A 115 7.55 -5.77 32.96
N ALA A 116 6.90 -6.88 32.63
CA ALA A 116 6.74 -7.32 31.24
C ALA A 116 5.84 -6.37 30.41
N ASN A 117 5.21 -5.37 31.04
CA ASN A 117 4.57 -4.26 30.35
C ASN A 117 4.57 -3.01 31.25
N PRO A 118 5.45 -2.02 31.02
CA PRO A 118 5.50 -0.83 31.85
C PRO A 118 4.32 0.08 31.52
N SER A 119 3.66 0.57 32.58
CA SER A 119 2.76 1.71 32.47
C SER A 119 3.54 2.92 31.95
N CYS A 120 2.96 3.67 31.03
CA CYS A 120 3.62 4.81 30.38
C CYS A 120 2.80 6.09 30.53
N THR A 121 3.47 7.24 30.44
CA THR A 121 2.81 8.56 30.38
C THR A 121 3.14 9.33 29.10
N SER A 122 4.07 8.80 28.31
CA SER A 122 4.53 9.33 27.03
C SER A 122 5.24 8.20 26.27
N ASP A 123 5.39 8.34 24.96
CA ASP A 123 6.00 7.32 24.10
C ASP A 123 7.47 7.02 24.49
N ALA A 124 8.17 8.01 25.04
CA ALA A 124 9.53 7.85 25.57
C ALA A 124 9.65 6.84 26.74
N ASN A 125 8.52 6.44 27.34
CA ASN A 125 8.50 5.43 28.40
C ASN A 125 8.41 3.99 27.86
N CYS A 126 8.26 3.82 26.54
CA CYS A 126 8.13 2.52 25.90
C CYS A 126 9.45 2.12 25.23
N ALA A 127 9.93 0.92 25.58
CA ALA A 127 11.17 0.40 25.01
C ALA A 127 11.01 0.07 23.52
N ASN A 128 9.81 -0.40 23.13
CA ASN A 128 9.36 -0.57 21.75
C ASN A 128 7.96 0.04 21.61
N GLY A 129 7.68 0.71 20.49
CA GLY A 129 6.37 1.29 20.13
C GLY A 129 5.89 2.48 20.97
N PHE A 130 4.56 2.64 21.14
CA PHE A 130 3.91 3.87 21.63
C PHE A 130 3.14 3.68 22.94
N CYS A 131 2.95 4.80 23.66
CA CYS A 131 2.16 4.85 24.87
C CYS A 131 0.68 5.11 24.57
N VAL A 132 -0.16 4.10 24.81
CA VAL A 132 -1.60 4.17 24.50
C VAL A 132 -2.41 3.84 25.75
N ALA A 133 -3.23 4.79 26.20
CA ALA A 133 -4.07 4.66 27.39
C ALA A 133 -3.30 4.21 28.65
N GLY A 134 -2.05 4.67 28.78
CA GLY A 134 -1.19 4.34 29.93
C GLY A 134 -0.45 3.01 29.81
N MET A 135 -0.48 2.35 28.66
CA MET A 135 0.21 1.08 28.40
C MET A 135 1.08 1.16 27.14
N CYS A 136 2.29 0.60 27.20
CA CYS A 136 3.14 0.46 26.02
C CYS A 136 2.61 -0.62 25.07
N ARG A 137 2.61 -0.33 23.77
CA ARG A 137 2.23 -1.27 22.71
C ARG A 137 3.31 -1.32 21.65
N ASP A 138 3.66 -2.52 21.22
CA ASP A 138 4.68 -2.80 20.20
C ASP A 138 4.13 -2.59 18.77
N VAL A 139 3.69 -1.37 18.44
CA VAL A 139 3.18 -0.98 17.11
C VAL A 139 3.89 0.28 16.58
N GLU A 140 3.81 0.57 15.28
CA GLU A 140 4.40 1.78 14.70
C GLU A 140 3.48 3.02 14.80
N CYS A 141 2.17 2.84 14.98
CA CYS A 141 1.24 3.95 15.21
C CYS A 141 -0.10 3.45 15.74
N VAL A 142 -0.92 4.37 16.28
CA VAL A 142 -2.36 4.14 16.50
C VAL A 142 -3.25 5.27 15.99
N ARG A 143 -2.64 6.41 15.62
CA ARG A 143 -3.25 7.57 14.96
C ARG A 143 -2.19 8.24 14.08
N ASP A 144 -2.63 9.06 13.14
CA ASP A 144 -1.76 9.69 12.14
C ASP A 144 -0.70 10.59 12.77
N ASP A 145 -1.00 11.26 13.89
CA ASP A 145 -0.03 12.09 14.62
C ASP A 145 1.18 11.31 15.19
N ASN A 146 1.11 9.97 15.24
CA ASN A 146 2.24 9.12 15.61
C ASN A 146 3.20 8.87 14.44
N CYS A 147 2.77 9.19 13.22
CA CYS A 147 3.52 9.03 11.99
C CYS A 147 4.25 10.32 11.61
N ALA A 148 5.31 10.19 10.81
CA ALA A 148 6.05 11.33 10.31
C ALA A 148 5.20 12.10 9.28
N ALA A 149 5.54 13.38 9.03
CA ALA A 149 4.86 14.17 8.01
C ALA A 149 4.89 13.45 6.64
N GLY A 150 3.73 13.37 5.97
CA GLY A 150 3.56 12.62 4.71
C GLY A 150 3.28 11.12 4.89
N THR A 151 3.01 10.66 6.11
CA THR A 151 2.58 9.29 6.39
C THR A 151 1.36 9.30 7.31
N ARG A 152 0.48 8.31 7.16
CA ARG A 152 -0.71 8.12 8.00
C ARG A 152 -0.70 6.74 8.65
N CYS A 153 -1.48 6.59 9.71
CA CYS A 153 -1.58 5.33 10.43
C CYS A 153 -2.62 4.42 9.77
N ASP A 154 -2.16 3.33 9.16
CA ASP A 154 -3.02 2.29 8.61
C ASP A 154 -2.66 0.94 9.24
N ASN A 155 -3.64 0.26 9.84
CA ASN A 155 -3.46 -1.04 10.50
C ASN A 155 -2.21 -1.13 11.40
N MET A 156 -2.01 -0.12 12.25
CA MET A 156 -0.90 -0.03 13.22
C MET A 156 0.50 0.14 12.60
N ARG A 157 0.56 0.48 11.31
CA ARG A 157 1.78 0.78 10.55
C ARG A 157 1.72 2.19 9.96
N CYS A 158 2.84 2.90 9.95
CA CYS A 158 2.89 4.16 9.22
C CYS A 158 3.08 3.88 7.73
N VAL A 159 2.08 4.23 6.93
CA VAL A 159 2.09 4.09 5.47
C VAL A 159 2.22 5.46 4.83
N ALA A 160 2.75 5.52 3.60
CA ALA A 160 2.76 6.76 2.83
C ALA A 160 1.33 7.32 2.74
N ASP A 161 1.17 8.60 3.06
CA ASP A 161 -0.12 9.25 2.97
C ASP A 161 -0.41 9.58 1.51
N THR A 162 -0.97 8.60 0.81
CA THR A 162 -1.42 8.71 -0.57
C THR A 162 -2.84 9.30 -0.67
N SER A 163 -3.35 9.94 0.39
CA SER A 163 -4.65 10.59 0.30
C SER A 163 -4.58 11.70 -0.76
N CYS A 164 -5.59 11.74 -1.61
CA CYS A 164 -5.82 12.88 -2.50
C CYS A 164 -5.99 14.14 -1.65
N ILE A 165 -5.11 15.11 -1.87
CA ILE A 165 -5.21 16.46 -1.32
C ILE A 165 -5.73 17.33 -2.46
N ASP A 166 -7.01 17.67 -2.36
CA ASP A 166 -7.79 18.46 -3.29
C ASP A 166 -8.45 19.59 -2.47
N ASN A 167 -7.84 20.77 -2.51
CA ASN A 167 -8.19 21.89 -1.64
C ASN A 167 -9.31 22.76 -2.19
N ASP A 168 -9.54 22.76 -3.50
CA ASP A 168 -10.60 23.54 -4.15
C ASP A 168 -11.79 22.68 -4.65
N GLY A 169 -11.64 21.35 -4.62
CA GLY A 169 -12.72 20.39 -4.80
C GLY A 169 -12.99 20.03 -6.26
N ASP A 170 -12.02 20.17 -7.16
CA ASP A 170 -12.19 19.84 -8.59
C ASP A 170 -11.83 18.41 -8.97
N GLY A 171 -11.34 17.61 -8.01
CA GLY A 171 -10.97 16.21 -8.18
C GLY A 171 -9.52 15.98 -8.60
N PHE A 172 -8.78 17.05 -8.90
CA PHE A 172 -7.34 17.03 -9.14
C PHE A 172 -6.60 17.50 -7.88
N GLY A 173 -5.30 17.21 -7.82
CA GLY A 173 -4.50 17.60 -6.67
C GLY A 173 -3.36 16.64 -6.35
N THR A 174 -2.75 16.84 -5.19
CA THR A 174 -1.59 16.01 -4.81
C THR A 174 -2.06 14.60 -4.44
N ASN A 175 -1.52 13.59 -5.14
CA ASN A 175 -1.88 12.17 -5.00
C ASN A 175 -3.35 11.84 -5.36
N CYS A 176 -4.00 12.67 -6.17
CA CYS A 176 -5.34 12.40 -6.69
C CYS A 176 -5.31 11.48 -7.90
N GLY A 177 -6.35 10.64 -8.05
CA GLY A 177 -6.41 9.65 -9.12
C GLY A 177 -6.60 10.26 -10.51
N MET A 178 -7.20 11.45 -10.59
CA MET A 178 -7.39 12.19 -11.84
C MET A 178 -6.12 12.92 -12.30
N GLY A 179 -5.13 13.09 -11.42
CA GLY A 179 -3.85 13.71 -11.74
C GLY A 179 -3.47 14.88 -10.82
N PRO A 180 -2.27 15.45 -11.01
CA PRO A 180 -1.80 16.61 -10.26
C PRO A 180 -2.47 17.90 -10.73
N ASP A 181 -2.74 18.80 -9.78
CA ASP A 181 -3.22 20.15 -10.04
C ASP A 181 -2.07 21.18 -9.90
N CYS A 182 -1.96 22.10 -10.85
CA CYS A 182 -0.99 23.18 -10.87
C CYS A 182 -1.42 24.42 -10.05
N ASP A 183 -2.71 24.59 -9.71
CA ASP A 183 -3.21 25.59 -8.76
C ASP A 183 -4.37 25.06 -7.89
N ASP A 184 -4.00 24.28 -6.86
CA ASP A 184 -4.83 23.66 -5.80
C ASP A 184 -5.52 24.67 -4.85
N ARG A 185 -6.01 25.78 -5.41
CA ARG A 185 -6.78 26.86 -4.79
C ARG A 185 -7.81 27.43 -5.75
N ASN A 186 -7.82 26.99 -7.00
CA ASN A 186 -8.68 27.45 -8.06
C ASN A 186 -9.21 26.27 -8.88
N ALA A 187 -10.41 25.83 -8.53
CA ALA A 187 -11.12 24.73 -9.20
C ALA A 187 -11.39 24.89 -10.72
N ASN A 188 -10.93 25.98 -11.35
CA ASN A 188 -10.98 26.18 -12.81
C ASN A 188 -9.59 26.06 -13.46
N VAL A 189 -8.57 25.66 -12.71
CA VAL A 189 -7.21 25.39 -13.17
C VAL A 189 -6.92 23.95 -12.79
N ASN A 190 -6.88 23.08 -13.78
CA ASN A 190 -6.62 21.65 -13.59
C ASN A 190 -6.40 20.98 -14.96
N PRO A 191 -5.83 19.76 -15.01
CA PRO A 191 -5.63 19.03 -16.26
C PRO A 191 -6.84 18.82 -17.17
N GLY A 192 -8.06 18.97 -16.66
CA GLY A 192 -9.30 18.88 -17.44
C GLY A 192 -9.87 20.23 -17.85
N ALA A 193 -9.27 21.35 -17.44
CA ALA A 193 -9.78 22.67 -17.75
C ALA A 193 -9.45 23.05 -19.20
N PRO A 194 -10.38 23.73 -19.91
CA PRO A 194 -10.12 24.17 -21.27
C PRO A 194 -9.14 25.36 -21.25
N GLU A 195 -8.05 25.19 -21.99
CA GLU A 195 -7.07 26.21 -22.30
C GLU A 195 -6.64 26.01 -23.76
N ASN A 196 -7.30 26.73 -24.66
CA ASN A 196 -7.20 26.49 -26.09
C ASN A 196 -7.24 27.82 -26.83
N GLY A 197 -7.09 27.79 -28.16
CA GLY A 197 -7.01 29.01 -28.99
C GLY A 197 -8.19 29.99 -28.87
N ALA A 198 -9.30 29.60 -28.20
CA ALA A 198 -10.52 30.38 -28.04
C ALA A 198 -10.86 30.78 -26.59
N THR A 199 -10.55 29.94 -25.60
CA THR A 199 -11.00 30.10 -24.19
C THR A 199 -9.83 29.95 -23.22
N ASN A 200 -9.77 30.85 -22.23
CA ASN A 200 -8.74 30.88 -21.17
C ASN A 200 -7.28 30.87 -21.67
N CYS A 201 -7.04 31.30 -22.91
CA CYS A 201 -5.70 31.55 -23.46
C CYS A 201 -5.24 33.01 -23.23
N ASP A 202 -3.93 33.25 -23.36
CA ASP A 202 -3.25 34.56 -23.28
C ASP A 202 -3.57 35.36 -22.00
N ASP A 203 -4.02 34.71 -20.94
CA ASP A 203 -4.38 35.36 -19.69
C ASP A 203 -3.26 35.29 -18.63
N GLY A 204 -2.18 34.57 -18.94
CA GLY A 204 -1.02 34.38 -18.08
C GLY A 204 -1.16 33.22 -17.09
N VAL A 205 -2.20 32.40 -17.22
CA VAL A 205 -2.45 31.21 -16.41
C VAL A 205 -2.38 29.98 -17.31
N ASP A 206 -1.65 28.97 -16.85
CA ASP A 206 -1.68 27.62 -17.42
C ASP A 206 -2.90 26.93 -16.78
N ASN A 207 -4.05 27.08 -17.42
CA ASN A 207 -5.34 26.61 -16.95
C ASN A 207 -5.45 25.09 -17.04
N ASN A 208 -4.86 24.47 -18.07
CA ASN A 208 -4.94 23.02 -18.28
C ASN A 208 -3.74 22.24 -17.70
N CYS A 209 -2.83 22.92 -17.00
CA CYS A 209 -1.65 22.36 -16.37
C CYS A 209 -0.69 21.59 -17.32
N ASP A 210 -0.65 21.94 -18.61
CA ASP A 210 0.24 21.31 -19.59
C ASP A 210 1.65 21.96 -19.63
N GLY A 211 1.83 23.05 -18.89
CA GLY A 211 3.08 23.78 -18.75
C GLY A 211 3.24 24.97 -19.69
N VAL A 212 2.21 25.34 -20.46
CA VAL A 212 2.20 26.53 -21.31
C VAL A 212 0.93 27.35 -21.09
N ASP A 213 1.04 28.67 -21.29
CA ASP A 213 -0.13 29.56 -21.47
C ASP A 213 -0.36 29.67 -22.98
N SER A 214 -1.45 29.10 -23.47
CA SER A 214 -1.82 29.03 -24.88
C SER A 214 -2.08 30.43 -25.45
N ILE A 215 -1.76 30.66 -26.72
CA ILE A 215 -1.93 31.98 -27.36
C ILE A 215 -3.31 32.07 -28.03
N CYS A 216 -4.09 33.10 -27.70
CA CYS A 216 -5.38 33.33 -28.33
C CYS A 216 -5.22 33.80 -29.77
N GLY A 217 -5.96 33.14 -30.68
CA GLY A 217 -6.05 33.55 -32.07
C GLY A 217 -4.76 33.44 -32.89
N SER A 218 -3.76 32.67 -32.45
CA SER A 218 -2.63 32.28 -33.31
C SER A 218 -2.92 31.08 -34.22
N GLU A 219 -3.96 30.30 -33.88
CA GLU A 219 -4.46 29.14 -34.62
C GLU A 219 -5.94 29.41 -34.91
N LEU A 220 -6.36 29.18 -36.14
CA LEU A 220 -7.69 29.59 -36.59
C LEU A 220 -8.66 28.45 -36.26
N ASP A 221 -9.15 28.39 -35.02
CA ASP A 221 -10.36 27.62 -34.67
C ASP A 221 -11.46 28.05 -35.65
N LEU A 222 -11.70 27.20 -36.66
CA LEU A 222 -12.37 27.58 -37.90
C LEU A 222 -13.89 27.45 -37.75
N ASP A 223 -14.35 26.63 -36.81
CA ASP A 223 -15.75 26.40 -36.52
C ASP A 223 -16.25 26.98 -35.18
N ASN A 224 -15.33 27.44 -34.33
CA ASN A 224 -15.54 28.07 -33.03
C ASN A 224 -16.11 27.13 -31.96
N ASP A 225 -15.72 25.86 -31.95
CA ASP A 225 -16.03 24.95 -30.85
C ASP A 225 -15.02 24.98 -29.70
N GLY A 226 -13.91 25.69 -29.90
CA GLY A 226 -12.83 25.90 -28.95
C GLY A 226 -11.62 25.03 -29.21
N TYR A 227 -11.67 24.02 -30.06
CA TYR A 227 -10.53 23.21 -30.44
C TYR A 227 -10.01 23.65 -31.81
N SER A 228 -8.71 23.50 -32.03
CA SER A 228 -8.07 23.70 -33.33
C SER A 228 -7.31 22.46 -33.73
N ASP A 229 -6.85 22.38 -34.99
CA ASP A 229 -6.00 21.27 -35.48
C ASP A 229 -4.82 20.92 -34.53
N LYS A 230 -4.30 21.90 -33.76
CA LYS A 230 -3.19 21.67 -32.80
C LYS A 230 -3.64 21.25 -31.41
N ASP A 231 -4.87 21.62 -31.04
CA ASP A 231 -5.48 21.24 -29.77
C ASP A 231 -6.06 19.81 -29.84
N GLY A 232 -5.84 19.11 -30.97
CA GLY A 232 -6.26 17.73 -31.20
C GLY A 232 -7.54 17.59 -32.01
N ASP A 233 -8.09 18.69 -32.55
CA ASP A 233 -9.21 18.62 -33.46
C ASP A 233 -8.82 17.90 -34.77
N CYS A 234 -9.63 16.93 -35.16
CA CYS A 234 -9.47 16.12 -36.35
C CYS A 234 -10.32 16.62 -37.54
N ASP A 235 -11.26 17.55 -37.31
CA ASP A 235 -12.01 18.29 -38.34
C ASP A 235 -12.40 19.71 -37.85
N ASP A 236 -11.43 20.64 -37.85
CA ASP A 236 -11.54 22.08 -37.46
C ASP A 236 -12.59 22.88 -38.28
N MET A 237 -13.33 22.24 -39.20
CA MET A 237 -14.45 22.85 -39.93
C MET A 237 -15.83 22.37 -39.43
N ASN A 238 -15.87 21.46 -38.46
CA ASN A 238 -17.08 20.84 -37.94
C ASN A 238 -17.14 20.90 -36.40
N PRO A 239 -17.98 21.79 -35.82
CA PRO A 239 -17.98 22.05 -34.37
C PRO A 239 -18.61 20.92 -33.52
N ASN A 240 -18.83 19.76 -34.15
CA ASN A 240 -19.28 18.54 -33.50
C ASN A 240 -18.21 17.46 -33.46
N VAL A 241 -17.02 17.73 -33.99
CA VAL A 241 -15.86 16.86 -34.04
C VAL A 241 -14.76 17.56 -33.25
N ASN A 242 -14.37 17.01 -32.10
CA ASN A 242 -13.26 17.52 -31.28
C ASN A 242 -13.01 16.58 -30.08
N PRO A 243 -11.83 16.64 -29.44
CA PRO A 243 -11.49 15.82 -28.27
C PRO A 243 -12.43 15.93 -27.05
N GLY A 244 -13.29 16.95 -27.01
CA GLY A 244 -14.28 17.14 -25.94
C GLY A 244 -15.63 16.45 -26.18
N ARG A 245 -15.82 15.79 -27.33
CA ARG A 245 -17.05 15.08 -27.69
C ARG A 245 -17.03 13.64 -27.18
N MET A 246 -18.20 13.01 -27.26
CA MET A 246 -18.31 11.56 -27.16
C MET A 246 -18.55 11.03 -28.56
N GLU A 247 -17.93 9.90 -28.89
CA GLU A 247 -18.15 9.20 -30.15
C GLU A 247 -19.64 8.91 -30.40
N VAL A 248 -20.11 9.23 -31.62
CA VAL A 248 -21.47 8.89 -32.07
C VAL A 248 -21.37 7.78 -33.12
N TYR A 249 -21.38 6.55 -32.63
CA TYR A 249 -21.25 5.34 -33.45
C TYR A 249 -22.15 5.30 -34.70
N TYR A 250 -21.56 4.77 -35.76
CA TYR A 250 -22.09 4.56 -37.11
C TYR A 250 -22.48 5.83 -37.86
N ASN A 251 -21.72 6.91 -37.68
CA ASN A 251 -21.89 8.15 -38.45
C ASN A 251 -20.77 8.43 -39.47
N ASP A 252 -19.79 7.51 -39.58
CA ASP A 252 -18.59 7.58 -40.41
C ASP A 252 -17.61 8.72 -40.04
N ILE A 253 -17.71 9.27 -38.83
CA ILE A 253 -16.92 10.40 -38.32
C ILE A 253 -16.34 10.01 -36.95
N ASP A 254 -15.03 10.21 -36.78
CA ASP A 254 -14.36 10.17 -35.47
C ASP A 254 -14.74 11.46 -34.72
N ASP A 255 -15.84 11.45 -33.97
CA ASP A 255 -16.41 12.66 -33.33
C ASP A 255 -15.55 13.14 -32.17
N ASP A 256 -14.92 12.21 -31.44
CA ASP A 256 -14.09 12.51 -30.27
C ASP A 256 -12.58 12.56 -30.55
N CYS A 257 -12.19 12.45 -31.83
CA CYS A 257 -10.82 12.49 -32.31
C CYS A 257 -9.89 11.46 -31.62
N ASN A 258 -10.47 10.35 -31.16
CA ASN A 258 -9.76 9.28 -30.49
C ASN A 258 -9.88 7.97 -31.28
N GLN A 259 -8.79 7.60 -31.95
CA GLN A 259 -8.67 6.34 -32.72
C GLN A 259 -8.83 5.05 -31.89
N GLN A 260 -9.07 5.11 -30.59
CA GLN A 260 -9.40 3.96 -29.76
C GLN A 260 -10.91 3.74 -29.61
N THR A 261 -11.71 4.79 -29.82
CA THR A 261 -13.18 4.76 -29.88
C THR A 261 -13.58 4.74 -31.34
N ASN A 262 -13.35 3.60 -32.02
CA ASN A 262 -13.70 3.51 -33.43
C ASN A 262 -15.22 3.64 -33.61
N ASP A 263 -15.65 4.40 -34.62
CA ASP A 263 -17.05 4.60 -35.01
C ASP A 263 -17.84 3.28 -35.22
N ASP A 264 -17.13 2.19 -35.53
CA ASP A 264 -17.68 0.88 -35.81
C ASP A 264 -17.45 -0.18 -34.72
N ASP A 265 -16.95 0.17 -33.54
CA ASP A 265 -16.65 -0.77 -32.42
C ASP A 265 -17.20 -0.20 -31.10
N GLN A 266 -18.51 -0.35 -30.91
CA GLN A 266 -19.25 0.24 -29.79
C GLN A 266 -18.91 -0.42 -28.45
N ASP A 267 -18.64 -1.73 -28.43
CA ASP A 267 -18.34 -2.43 -27.18
C ASP A 267 -16.85 -2.54 -26.83
N GLY A 268 -15.97 -2.17 -27.77
CA GLY A 268 -14.54 -1.98 -27.55
C GLY A 268 -13.75 -3.28 -27.48
N ASP A 269 -14.24 -4.36 -28.07
CA ASP A 269 -13.54 -5.64 -28.13
C ASP A 269 -12.51 -5.75 -29.26
N GLY A 270 -12.45 -4.73 -30.11
CA GLY A 270 -11.50 -4.60 -31.23
C GLY A 270 -12.02 -5.17 -32.55
N PHE A 271 -13.31 -5.52 -32.64
CA PHE A 271 -13.95 -5.98 -33.86
C PHE A 271 -15.04 -5.02 -34.32
N ALA A 272 -15.00 -4.66 -35.60
CA ALA A 272 -16.01 -3.81 -36.18
C ALA A 272 -17.39 -4.52 -36.28
N ALA A 273 -18.45 -3.77 -36.04
CA ALA A 273 -19.83 -4.17 -36.12
C ALA A 273 -20.22 -4.72 -37.50
N GLN A 274 -21.10 -5.72 -37.51
CA GLN A 274 -21.67 -6.28 -38.73
C GLN A 274 -22.46 -5.24 -39.55
N THR A 275 -23.03 -4.21 -38.92
CA THR A 275 -23.68 -3.07 -39.59
C THR A 275 -22.71 -2.27 -40.47
N SER A 276 -21.45 -2.21 -40.08
CA SER A 276 -20.33 -1.59 -40.82
C SER A 276 -19.58 -2.59 -41.70
N MET A 277 -20.16 -3.76 -41.97
CA MET A 277 -19.54 -4.90 -42.68
C MET A 277 -18.32 -5.50 -41.97
N GLY A 278 -18.18 -5.25 -40.67
CA GLY A 278 -17.21 -5.92 -39.83
C GLY A 278 -17.66 -7.33 -39.43
N PRO A 279 -16.80 -8.07 -38.71
CA PRO A 279 -17.03 -9.47 -38.40
C PRO A 279 -17.81 -9.70 -37.08
N ASP A 280 -18.05 -8.66 -36.27
CA ASP A 280 -18.76 -8.80 -35.00
C ASP A 280 -20.29 -8.77 -35.17
N CYS A 281 -20.94 -9.82 -34.68
CA CYS A 281 -22.37 -10.07 -34.79
C CYS A 281 -23.21 -9.45 -33.66
N ASP A 282 -22.62 -9.00 -32.54
CA ASP A 282 -23.30 -8.25 -31.47
C ASP A 282 -22.38 -7.18 -30.86
N ASP A 283 -22.27 -6.05 -31.57
CA ASP A 283 -21.50 -4.84 -31.19
C ASP A 283 -22.09 -4.06 -30.00
N SER A 284 -22.67 -4.79 -29.05
CA SER A 284 -23.10 -4.26 -27.76
C SER A 284 -22.63 -5.13 -26.61
N ASN A 285 -21.90 -6.21 -26.91
CA ASN A 285 -21.45 -7.21 -25.96
C ASN A 285 -20.04 -7.68 -26.31
N PRO A 286 -19.02 -7.24 -25.56
CA PRO A 286 -17.62 -7.50 -25.89
C PRO A 286 -17.18 -8.97 -25.67
N ASN A 287 -18.13 -9.85 -25.35
CA ASN A 287 -17.94 -11.30 -25.24
C ASN A 287 -18.53 -12.08 -26.44
N ILE A 288 -19.20 -11.42 -27.37
CA ILE A 288 -19.70 -12.01 -28.61
C ILE A 288 -18.89 -11.37 -29.74
N ASN A 289 -17.95 -12.11 -30.31
CA ASN A 289 -17.07 -11.64 -31.37
C ASN A 289 -16.32 -12.80 -32.03
N PRO A 290 -15.64 -12.57 -33.18
CA PRO A 290 -14.90 -13.60 -33.92
C PRO A 290 -13.81 -14.38 -33.18
N ARG A 291 -13.51 -14.03 -31.94
CA ARG A 291 -12.54 -14.73 -31.07
C ARG A 291 -13.16 -15.32 -29.82
N ALA A 292 -14.43 -15.08 -29.58
CA ALA A 292 -15.13 -15.75 -28.50
C ALA A 292 -15.19 -17.25 -28.78
N GLU A 293 -15.47 -18.02 -27.73
CA GLU A 293 -15.72 -19.46 -27.83
C GLU A 293 -17.21 -19.68 -27.62
N ASP A 294 -17.82 -20.42 -28.53
CA ASP A 294 -19.24 -20.75 -28.45
C ASP A 294 -19.57 -21.54 -27.19
N ILE A 295 -20.67 -21.13 -26.54
CA ILE A 295 -21.29 -21.89 -25.46
C ILE A 295 -22.32 -22.83 -26.10
N PRO A 296 -22.03 -24.14 -26.21
CA PRO A 296 -22.76 -25.00 -27.13
C PRO A 296 -24.24 -25.13 -26.81
N GLY A 297 -25.09 -24.90 -27.82
CA GLY A 297 -26.53 -25.15 -27.75
C GLY A 297 -27.29 -24.14 -26.88
N ASN A 298 -26.69 -23.00 -26.55
CA ASN A 298 -27.38 -21.93 -25.83
C ASN A 298 -28.24 -21.03 -26.76
N GLY A 299 -28.11 -21.20 -28.09
CA GLY A 299 -28.81 -20.47 -29.13
C GLY A 299 -28.18 -19.14 -29.53
N ILE A 300 -26.96 -18.85 -29.08
CA ILE A 300 -26.16 -17.67 -29.37
C ILE A 300 -24.92 -18.13 -30.16
N ASP A 301 -24.56 -17.35 -31.17
CA ASP A 301 -23.36 -17.52 -31.98
C ASP A 301 -22.34 -16.55 -31.37
N GLU A 302 -21.61 -16.99 -30.34
CA GLU A 302 -20.66 -16.12 -29.64
C GLU A 302 -19.47 -15.81 -30.54
N ASP A 303 -19.01 -16.79 -31.32
CA ASP A 303 -17.82 -16.64 -32.17
C ASP A 303 -18.10 -16.02 -33.56
N CYS A 304 -19.36 -15.65 -33.81
CA CYS A 304 -19.82 -15.02 -35.04
C CYS A 304 -19.46 -15.79 -36.33
N ASP A 305 -19.31 -17.12 -36.25
CA ASP A 305 -19.04 -17.98 -37.42
C ASP A 305 -20.28 -18.23 -38.30
N GLY A 306 -21.45 -17.81 -37.80
CA GLY A 306 -22.75 -17.93 -38.44
C GLY A 306 -23.65 -19.00 -37.83
N SER A 307 -23.21 -19.69 -36.76
CA SER A 307 -24.02 -20.67 -36.05
C SER A 307 -23.51 -21.01 -34.67
N ASP A 308 -24.40 -20.97 -33.67
CA ASP A 308 -24.20 -21.64 -32.37
C ASP A 308 -23.71 -23.09 -32.55
N ARG A 309 -22.57 -23.40 -31.93
CA ARG A 309 -21.99 -24.74 -31.85
C ARG A 309 -23.00 -25.73 -31.27
N VAL A 310 -23.38 -26.71 -32.08
CA VAL A 310 -24.27 -27.78 -31.62
C VAL A 310 -23.51 -28.83 -30.84
N ILE A 311 -24.02 -29.19 -29.66
CA ILE A 311 -23.59 -30.39 -28.93
C ILE A 311 -23.89 -31.61 -29.79
N THR A 312 -22.88 -32.44 -30.07
CA THR A 312 -23.05 -33.64 -30.90
C THR A 312 -23.22 -34.92 -30.07
N SER A 313 -23.86 -35.93 -30.66
CA SER A 313 -23.90 -37.29 -30.12
C SER A 313 -22.83 -38.20 -30.76
N GLU A 314 -21.89 -37.62 -31.48
CA GLU A 314 -20.75 -38.35 -32.03
C GLU A 314 -19.67 -38.36 -30.94
N ASP A 315 -19.14 -39.54 -30.63
CA ASP A 315 -17.97 -39.75 -29.78
C ASP A 315 -16.76 -39.66 -30.71
N ARG A 316 -16.20 -38.45 -30.87
CA ARG A 316 -15.22 -38.13 -31.92
C ARG A 316 -13.85 -38.72 -31.63
N ASP A 317 -13.46 -38.80 -30.37
CA ASP A 317 -12.16 -39.32 -29.93
C ASP A 317 -12.17 -40.83 -29.61
N GLY A 318 -13.36 -41.43 -29.46
CA GLY A 318 -13.56 -42.86 -29.27
C GLY A 318 -13.37 -43.35 -27.83
N ASP A 319 -13.51 -42.47 -26.84
CA ASP A 319 -13.34 -42.79 -25.43
C ASP A 319 -14.59 -43.47 -24.80
N GLY A 320 -15.73 -43.38 -25.49
CA GLY A 320 -17.01 -43.97 -25.12
C GLY A 320 -18.00 -43.03 -24.44
N VAL A 321 -17.65 -41.75 -24.28
CA VAL A 321 -18.52 -40.64 -23.92
C VAL A 321 -18.58 -39.70 -25.14
N SER A 322 -19.69 -39.00 -25.31
CA SER A 322 -19.80 -37.95 -26.32
C SER A 322 -20.07 -36.64 -25.60
N GLU A 323 -19.92 -35.51 -26.30
CA GLU A 323 -20.23 -34.20 -25.72
C GLU A 323 -21.63 -34.13 -25.09
N VAL A 324 -22.66 -34.72 -25.73
CA VAL A 324 -24.03 -34.77 -25.16
C VAL A 324 -24.14 -35.65 -23.92
N ASP A 325 -23.25 -36.62 -23.76
CA ASP A 325 -23.16 -37.51 -22.60
C ASP A 325 -22.24 -36.94 -21.49
N GLY A 326 -21.66 -35.76 -21.70
CA GLY A 326 -20.92 -34.99 -20.70
C GLY A 326 -19.40 -34.93 -20.91
N ASP A 327 -18.90 -35.28 -22.09
CA ASP A 327 -17.48 -35.08 -22.42
C ASP A 327 -17.17 -33.58 -22.57
N CYS A 328 -16.13 -33.11 -21.87
CA CYS A 328 -15.67 -31.73 -21.88
C CYS A 328 -14.57 -31.45 -22.92
N ASP A 329 -13.96 -32.48 -23.53
CA ASP A 329 -13.03 -32.37 -24.66
C ASP A 329 -13.17 -33.59 -25.57
N ASP A 330 -14.26 -33.62 -26.36
CA ASP A 330 -14.64 -34.70 -27.29
C ASP A 330 -13.64 -34.89 -28.46
N ASP A 331 -12.53 -34.14 -28.50
CA ASP A 331 -11.41 -34.35 -29.43
C ASP A 331 -10.19 -35.05 -28.75
N ASN A 332 -10.31 -35.44 -27.47
CA ASN A 332 -9.22 -35.95 -26.65
C ASN A 332 -9.64 -37.09 -25.72
N ALA A 333 -9.42 -38.34 -26.16
CA ALA A 333 -9.85 -39.54 -25.43
C ALA A 333 -9.19 -39.79 -24.05
N GLN A 334 -8.38 -38.85 -23.56
CA GLN A 334 -7.86 -38.83 -22.19
C GLN A 334 -8.69 -37.94 -21.25
N VAL A 335 -9.65 -37.19 -21.77
CA VAL A 335 -10.54 -36.28 -21.06
C VAL A 335 -11.95 -36.82 -21.18
N SER A 336 -12.57 -37.19 -20.07
CA SER A 336 -14.01 -37.52 -19.99
C SER A 336 -14.44 -37.76 -18.55
N PRO A 337 -15.76 -37.73 -18.26
CA PRO A 337 -16.30 -38.04 -16.93
C PRO A 337 -15.95 -39.42 -16.36
N ASN A 338 -15.41 -40.32 -17.18
CA ASN A 338 -15.00 -41.66 -16.76
C ASN A 338 -13.52 -41.74 -16.37
N ASN A 339 -12.74 -40.72 -16.71
CA ASN A 339 -11.34 -40.63 -16.35
C ASN A 339 -11.19 -40.15 -14.90
N GLN A 340 -9.96 -40.19 -14.43
CA GLN A 340 -9.61 -39.67 -13.11
C GLN A 340 -8.70 -38.48 -13.34
N GLU A 341 -8.97 -37.37 -12.66
CA GLU A 341 -8.13 -36.18 -12.69
C GLU A 341 -6.64 -36.53 -12.46
N ILE A 342 -5.77 -36.12 -13.39
CA ILE A 342 -4.32 -36.26 -13.33
C ILE A 342 -3.73 -34.87 -13.05
N PRO A 343 -3.27 -34.60 -11.81
CA PRO A 343 -2.76 -33.28 -11.45
C PRO A 343 -1.58 -32.82 -12.31
N TYR A 344 -1.56 -31.51 -12.58
CA TYR A 344 -0.53 -30.76 -13.29
C TYR A 344 -0.29 -31.17 -14.74
N ASN A 345 -1.32 -31.60 -15.45
CA ASN A 345 -1.28 -31.83 -16.90
C ASN A 345 -2.02 -30.74 -17.70
N SER A 346 -2.64 -29.77 -17.03
CA SER A 346 -3.38 -28.65 -17.62
C SER A 346 -4.63 -29.05 -18.40
N LEU A 347 -5.17 -30.22 -18.13
CA LEU A 347 -6.45 -30.71 -18.61
C LEU A 347 -7.41 -30.84 -17.41
N ASP A 348 -8.71 -30.71 -17.65
CA ASP A 348 -9.74 -31.19 -16.73
C ASP A 348 -10.05 -32.62 -17.18
N ASP A 349 -9.26 -33.61 -16.71
CA ASP A 349 -9.32 -34.97 -17.26
C ASP A 349 -10.64 -35.66 -16.93
N ASP A 350 -11.25 -35.37 -15.78
CA ASP A 350 -12.49 -36.00 -15.34
C ASP A 350 -13.76 -35.15 -15.56
N CYS A 351 -13.64 -34.03 -16.28
CA CYS A 351 -14.74 -33.13 -16.63
C CYS A 351 -15.56 -32.66 -15.41
N ASP A 352 -14.90 -32.56 -14.26
CA ASP A 352 -15.47 -32.00 -13.05
C ASP A 352 -14.70 -30.73 -12.67
N SER A 353 -15.30 -29.58 -12.98
CA SER A 353 -14.78 -28.25 -12.61
C SER A 353 -14.46 -28.05 -11.12
N MET A 354 -14.88 -28.97 -10.24
CA MET A 354 -14.55 -28.98 -8.81
C MET A 354 -13.23 -29.70 -8.49
N THR A 355 -12.71 -30.53 -9.39
CA THR A 355 -11.42 -31.22 -9.31
C THR A 355 -10.39 -30.51 -10.17
N ARG A 356 -10.00 -29.30 -9.77
CA ARG A 356 -9.06 -28.50 -10.56
C ARG A 356 -7.68 -29.18 -10.64
N ASP A 357 -7.07 -29.14 -11.83
CA ASP A 357 -5.72 -29.61 -12.18
C ASP A 357 -4.61 -29.17 -11.19
N ASN A 358 -4.84 -28.11 -10.41
CA ASN A 358 -3.90 -27.47 -9.49
C ASN A 358 -4.43 -27.28 -8.06
N ASP A 359 -5.43 -28.06 -7.64
CA ASP A 359 -6.07 -28.05 -6.30
C ASP A 359 -6.15 -29.50 -5.78
N LEU A 360 -4.98 -30.08 -5.45
CA LEU A 360 -4.83 -31.52 -5.16
C LEU A 360 -5.45 -31.92 -3.80
N ASP A 361 -5.51 -31.00 -2.84
CA ASP A 361 -6.13 -31.21 -1.53
C ASP A 361 -7.62 -30.81 -1.46
N ARG A 362 -8.14 -30.15 -2.51
CA ARG A 362 -9.55 -29.83 -2.75
C ARG A 362 -10.13 -28.82 -1.75
N ASP A 363 -9.34 -27.84 -1.32
CA ASP A 363 -9.81 -26.79 -0.42
C ASP A 363 -10.36 -25.55 -1.14
N GLY A 364 -10.19 -25.50 -2.47
CA GLY A 364 -10.68 -24.43 -3.33
C GLY A 364 -9.64 -23.36 -3.66
N PHE A 365 -8.41 -23.50 -3.20
CA PHE A 365 -7.25 -22.69 -3.58
C PHE A 365 -6.27 -23.55 -4.40
N ASN A 366 -5.48 -22.91 -5.25
CA ASN A 366 -4.46 -23.62 -6.02
C ASN A 366 -3.07 -23.36 -5.44
N SER A 367 -2.10 -24.24 -5.75
CA SER A 367 -0.73 -24.13 -5.22
C SER A 367 -0.10 -22.71 -5.28
N PRO A 368 -0.31 -21.88 -6.32
CA PRO A 368 0.17 -20.50 -6.33
C PRO A 368 -0.49 -19.55 -5.30
N LEU A 369 -1.69 -19.86 -4.81
CA LEU A 369 -2.45 -19.05 -3.86
C LEU A 369 -2.19 -19.43 -2.38
N ASP A 370 -2.08 -20.72 -2.03
CA ASP A 370 -1.87 -21.19 -0.64
C ASP A 370 -0.45 -21.71 -0.34
N CYS A 371 0.37 -21.97 -1.36
CA CYS A 371 1.74 -22.49 -1.28
C CYS A 371 1.90 -23.98 -0.90
N ASP A 372 0.83 -24.75 -0.68
CA ASP A 372 0.90 -26.20 -0.34
C ASP A 372 -0.33 -26.97 -0.81
N ASP A 373 -0.29 -27.40 -2.07
CA ASP A 373 -1.37 -28.10 -2.79
C ASP A 373 -1.72 -29.50 -2.23
N ASP A 374 -0.94 -29.99 -1.26
CA ASP A 374 -1.13 -31.30 -0.62
C ASP A 374 -1.84 -31.18 0.74
N ASN A 375 -2.23 -29.98 1.17
CA ASN A 375 -2.71 -29.71 2.53
C ASN A 375 -3.79 -28.61 2.62
N ALA A 376 -5.05 -29.07 2.60
CA ALA A 376 -6.30 -28.30 2.62
C ALA A 376 -6.57 -27.39 3.84
N MET A 377 -5.55 -27.13 4.64
CA MET A 377 -5.60 -26.38 5.90
C MET A 377 -4.61 -25.22 5.93
N ILE A 378 -3.83 -25.00 4.86
CA ILE A 378 -2.80 -23.96 4.78
C ILE A 378 -3.31 -22.71 4.08
#